data_AF-A0A352APA9-F1
#
_entry.id   AF-A0A352APA9-F1
#
_cell.length_a   1.000
_cell.length_b   1.000
_cell.length_c   1.000
_cell.angle_alpha   90.00
_cell.angle_beta   90.00
_cell.angle_gamma   90.00
#
_symmetry.space_group_name_H-M   'P 1'
#
loop_
_entity.id
_entity.type
_entity.pdbx_description
1 polymer ?
#
loop_
_entity_poly.entity_id
_entity_poly.type
_entity_poly.pdbx_seq_one_letter_code
_entity_poly.pdbx_strand_id
1 'polypeptide(L)'
;MERRKKLLEQLSQTEVGLNWESIMAGYFRLLYGLPTQLQIDLACFMMSRYLPIFEKREPYIRWPRMLLDNVAQWVQENERCIPNYGIFQYPADSAFRSSFDGLVDAYYYRTDPYKLTSGCIYAVKFAINARRSNVWAADDPEAVEIDKSALDNPEIYLAPERLPSSNVAAVAVVQREWQEVAKWLINEQVWTYPDTVDLEEMERNLEYWSSGAYLL
;
A
#
# COMPACT_ATOMS: atom_id res chain seq x y z
N MET A 1 -1.08 -17.42 18.36
CA MET A 1 -1.65 -18.29 17.30
C MET A 1 -3.13 -17.99 17.06
N GLU A 2 -4.02 -18.15 18.06
CA GLU A 2 -5.47 -17.92 17.91
C GLU A 2 -5.85 -16.46 17.60
N ARG A 3 -5.11 -15.47 18.15
CA ARG A 3 -5.34 -14.03 17.92
C ARG A 3 -5.23 -13.66 16.44
N ARG A 4 -4.10 -13.95 15.80
CA ARG A 4 -3.85 -13.64 14.38
C ARG A 4 -4.88 -14.32 13.47
N LYS A 5 -5.22 -15.58 13.74
CA LYS A 5 -6.22 -16.30 12.96
C LYS A 5 -7.60 -15.62 13.03
N LYS A 6 -8.09 -15.32 14.24
CA LYS A 6 -9.36 -14.60 14.44
C LYS A 6 -9.36 -13.22 13.79
N LEU A 7 -8.28 -12.46 13.94
CA LEU A 7 -8.16 -11.14 13.33
C LEU A 7 -8.18 -11.22 11.81
N LEU A 8 -7.48 -12.18 11.21
CA LEU A 8 -7.46 -12.39 9.77
C LEU A 8 -8.84 -12.82 9.24
N GLU A 9 -9.54 -13.70 9.95
CA GLU A 9 -10.92 -14.09 9.62
C GLU A 9 -11.86 -12.87 9.64
N GLN A 10 -11.77 -12.03 10.68
CA GLN A 10 -12.53 -10.78 10.78
C GLN A 10 -12.22 -9.81 9.63
N LEU A 11 -10.93 -9.58 9.35
CA LEU A 11 -10.51 -8.67 8.29
C LEU A 11 -10.92 -9.17 6.90
N SER A 12 -10.87 -10.48 6.66
CA SER A 12 -11.27 -11.09 5.38
C SER A 12 -12.76 -10.91 5.06
N GLN A 13 -13.58 -10.72 6.09
CA GLN A 13 -15.03 -10.54 6.00
C GLN A 13 -15.44 -9.05 6.08
N THR A 14 -14.50 -8.17 6.37
CA THR A 14 -14.79 -6.73 6.52
C THR A 14 -15.06 -6.13 5.14
N GLU A 15 -16.23 -5.50 5.01
CA GLU A 15 -16.50 -4.63 3.87
C GLU A 15 -15.64 -3.36 3.97
N VAL A 16 -14.83 -3.16 2.95
CA VAL A 16 -14.06 -1.98 2.62
C VAL A 16 -15.03 -0.89 2.15
N GLY A 17 -15.77 -0.35 3.12
CA GLY A 17 -16.54 0.90 2.98
C GLY A 17 -15.63 2.12 3.11
N LEU A 18 -16.14 3.26 3.62
CA LEU A 18 -15.34 4.48 3.80
C LEU A 18 -14.25 4.37 4.88
N ASN A 19 -14.24 3.31 5.69
CA ASN A 19 -13.38 3.20 6.88
C ASN A 19 -12.09 2.40 6.63
N TRP A 20 -11.29 2.83 5.64
CA TRP A 20 -10.04 2.15 5.25
C TRP A 20 -8.99 2.18 6.35
N GLU A 21 -9.03 3.18 7.22
CA GLU A 21 -8.16 3.32 8.38
C GLU A 21 -8.27 2.11 9.32
N SER A 22 -9.50 1.65 9.59
CA SER A 22 -9.73 0.49 10.46
C SER A 22 -9.16 -0.80 9.87
N ILE A 23 -9.23 -0.96 8.55
CA ILE A 23 -8.67 -2.12 7.84
C ILE A 23 -7.14 -2.09 7.90
N MET A 24 -6.53 -0.95 7.61
CA MET A 24 -5.07 -0.77 7.71
C MET A 24 -4.57 -1.04 9.11
N ALA A 25 -5.26 -0.50 10.12
CA ALA A 25 -4.95 -0.72 11.53
C ALA A 25 -5.06 -2.22 11.90
N GLY A 26 -6.06 -2.92 11.37
CA GLY A 26 -6.19 -4.36 11.54
C GLY A 26 -5.02 -5.14 10.92
N TYR A 27 -4.65 -4.83 9.68
CA TYR A 27 -3.50 -5.49 9.04
C TYR A 27 -2.17 -5.13 9.71
N PHE A 28 -2.01 -3.91 10.21
CA PHE A 28 -0.85 -3.56 11.04
C PHE A 28 -0.74 -4.49 12.25
N ARG A 29 -1.81 -4.64 13.02
CA ARG A 29 -1.85 -5.55 14.20
C ARG A 29 -1.55 -7.00 13.86
N LEU A 30 -1.98 -7.44 12.67
CA LEU A 30 -1.74 -8.78 12.18
C LEU A 30 -0.26 -9.00 11.83
N LEU A 31 0.34 -8.05 11.11
CA LEU A 31 1.71 -8.12 10.62
C LEU A 31 2.75 -7.83 11.70
N TYR A 32 2.40 -7.06 12.72
CA TYR A 32 3.35 -6.67 13.76
C TYR A 32 3.99 -7.90 14.42
N GLY A 33 5.33 -7.88 14.46
CA GLY A 33 6.16 -8.98 14.97
C GLY A 33 6.18 -10.25 14.11
N LEU A 34 5.65 -10.25 12.89
CA LEU A 34 5.94 -11.31 11.91
C LEU A 34 7.36 -11.16 11.36
N PRO A 35 7.97 -12.25 10.82
CA PRO A 35 9.30 -12.19 10.24
C PRO A 35 9.42 -11.10 9.17
N THR A 36 10.57 -10.41 9.15
CA THR A 36 10.87 -9.34 8.18
C THR A 36 10.56 -9.76 6.76
N GLN A 37 11.08 -10.91 6.32
CA GLN A 37 10.93 -11.35 4.94
C GLN A 37 9.46 -11.53 4.55
N LEU A 38 8.63 -12.10 5.44
CA LEU A 38 7.21 -12.30 5.18
C LEU A 38 6.46 -10.97 4.99
N GLN A 39 6.78 -9.95 5.78
CA GLN A 39 6.16 -8.62 5.63
C GLN A 39 6.58 -7.94 4.32
N ILE A 40 7.86 -8.05 3.97
CA ILE A 40 8.41 -7.51 2.71
C ILE A 40 7.82 -8.24 1.51
N ASP A 41 7.69 -9.56 1.57
CA ASP A 41 7.12 -10.39 0.50
C ASP A 41 5.65 -10.02 0.24
N LEU A 42 4.86 -9.77 1.30
CA LEU A 42 3.49 -9.28 1.14
C LEU A 42 3.45 -7.93 0.41
N ALA A 43 4.30 -6.98 0.81
CA ALA A 43 4.37 -5.68 0.16
C ALA A 43 4.76 -5.82 -1.33
N CYS A 44 5.79 -6.64 -1.62
CA CYS A 44 6.22 -6.93 -2.99
C CYS A 44 5.12 -7.62 -3.80
N PHE A 45 4.39 -8.57 -3.21
CA PHE A 45 3.24 -9.23 -3.83
C PHE A 45 2.20 -8.20 -4.27
N MET A 46 1.80 -7.29 -3.37
CA MET A 46 0.79 -6.28 -3.69
C MET A 46 1.26 -5.27 -4.73
N MET A 47 2.52 -4.80 -4.65
CA MET A 47 3.11 -3.91 -5.64
C MET A 47 3.23 -4.56 -7.02
N SER A 48 3.59 -5.85 -7.07
CA SER A 48 3.69 -6.63 -8.31
C SER A 48 2.37 -6.76 -9.07
N ARG A 49 1.23 -6.55 -8.42
CA ARG A 49 -0.09 -6.58 -9.07
C ARG A 49 -0.37 -5.33 -9.90
N TYR A 50 0.27 -4.21 -9.61
CA TYR A 50 0.19 -3.00 -10.45
C TYR A 50 1.33 -2.90 -11.47
N LEU A 51 2.49 -3.50 -11.17
CA LEU A 51 3.68 -3.42 -12.01
C LEU A 51 3.44 -3.68 -13.52
N PRO A 52 2.69 -4.71 -13.96
CA PRO A 52 2.47 -4.94 -15.40
C PRO A 52 1.71 -3.81 -16.11
N ILE A 53 0.82 -3.12 -15.40
CA ILE A 53 0.08 -1.97 -15.94
C ILE A 53 1.04 -0.82 -16.15
N PHE A 54 1.88 -0.55 -15.14
CA PHE A 54 2.92 0.47 -15.22
C PHE A 54 3.91 0.19 -16.35
N GLU A 55 4.47 -1.03 -16.43
CA GLU A 55 5.47 -1.41 -17.44
C GLU A 55 4.92 -1.39 -18.86
N LYS A 56 3.62 -1.66 -19.04
CA LYS A 56 2.98 -1.53 -20.36
C LYS A 56 2.95 -0.07 -20.83
N ARG A 57 2.76 0.88 -19.91
CA ARG A 57 2.74 2.32 -20.22
C ARG A 57 4.13 2.92 -20.30
N GLU A 58 5.02 2.52 -19.38
CA GLU A 58 6.37 3.04 -19.22
C GLU A 58 7.45 1.95 -19.43
N PRO A 59 7.56 1.34 -20.62
CA PRO A 59 8.40 0.16 -20.85
C PRO A 59 9.91 0.41 -20.70
N TYR A 60 10.33 1.67 -20.69
CA TYR A 60 11.73 2.07 -20.55
C TYR A 60 12.17 2.21 -19.08
N ILE A 61 11.22 2.28 -18.15
CA ILE A 61 11.51 2.41 -16.72
C ILE A 61 11.64 1.00 -16.12
N ARG A 62 12.87 0.59 -15.78
CA ARG A 62 13.16 -0.78 -15.30
C ARG A 62 13.34 -0.91 -13.79
N TRP A 63 13.68 0.18 -13.12
CA TRP A 63 13.99 0.17 -11.70
C TRP A 63 12.87 -0.40 -10.80
N PRO A 64 11.56 -0.23 -11.08
CA PRO A 64 10.50 -0.78 -10.22
C PRO A 64 10.57 -2.30 -10.14
N ARG A 65 10.79 -2.97 -11.29
CA ARG A 65 10.96 -4.42 -11.35
C ARG A 65 12.25 -4.85 -10.65
N MET A 66 13.36 -4.18 -10.94
CA MET A 66 14.65 -4.50 -10.30
C MET A 66 14.57 -4.43 -8.77
N LEU A 67 13.88 -3.42 -8.24
CA LEU A 67 13.66 -3.25 -6.81
C LEU A 67 12.78 -4.38 -6.25
N LEU A 68 11.66 -4.71 -6.90
CA LEU A 68 10.77 -5.78 -6.44
C LEU A 68 11.39 -7.19 -6.55
N ASP A 69 12.26 -7.41 -7.53
CA ASP A 69 12.96 -8.69 -7.70
C ASP A 69 13.99 -8.93 -6.57
N ASN A 70 14.61 -7.86 -6.04
CA ASN A 70 15.56 -7.96 -4.93
C ASN A 70 15.67 -6.65 -4.11
N VAL A 71 14.75 -6.47 -3.16
CA VAL A 71 14.72 -5.30 -2.26
C VAL A 71 16.02 -5.15 -1.46
N ALA A 72 16.59 -6.28 -1.02
CA ALA A 72 17.80 -6.29 -0.21
C ALA A 72 18.99 -5.70 -0.97
N GLN A 73 19.21 -6.17 -2.19
CA GLN A 73 20.26 -5.67 -3.07
C GLN A 73 20.01 -4.21 -3.43
N TRP A 74 18.76 -3.84 -3.74
CA TRP A 74 18.43 -2.45 -4.03
C TRP A 74 18.84 -1.51 -2.90
N VAL A 75 18.44 -1.83 -1.67
CA VAL A 75 18.75 -1.01 -0.49
C VAL A 75 20.24 -1.00 -0.16
N GLN A 76 20.96 -2.09 -0.44
CA GLN A 76 22.41 -2.11 -0.29
C GLN A 76 23.12 -1.17 -1.26
N GLU A 77 22.64 -1.08 -2.50
CA GLU A 77 23.25 -0.29 -3.57
C GLU A 77 22.80 1.18 -3.57
N ASN A 78 21.56 1.45 -3.15
CA ASN A 78 20.87 2.73 -3.31
C ASN A 78 20.35 3.32 -1.98
N GLU A 79 20.60 2.66 -0.85
CA GLU A 79 20.07 3.04 0.46
C GLU A 79 18.54 3.22 0.43
N ARG A 80 18.06 4.41 0.84
CA ARG A 80 16.64 4.77 0.82
C ARG A 80 16.17 5.41 -0.48
N CYS A 81 17.05 5.53 -1.47
CA CYS A 81 16.75 6.35 -2.64
C CYS A 81 15.82 5.64 -3.61
N ILE A 82 14.69 6.30 -3.89
CA ILE A 82 13.83 6.01 -5.04
C ILE A 82 14.18 6.97 -6.18
N PRO A 83 14.47 6.47 -7.39
CA PRO A 83 14.80 7.32 -8.51
C PRO A 83 13.71 8.34 -8.83
N ASN A 84 14.13 9.59 -9.10
CA ASN A 84 13.21 10.67 -9.49
C ASN A 84 13.07 10.84 -11.02
N TYR A 85 13.61 9.91 -11.81
CA TYR A 85 13.48 9.91 -13.26
C TYR A 85 12.31 9.01 -13.71
N GLY A 86 11.60 9.45 -14.74
CA GLY A 86 10.41 8.77 -15.28
C GLY A 86 9.21 9.71 -15.40
N ILE A 87 8.26 9.37 -16.29
CA ILE A 87 7.04 10.15 -16.48
C ILE A 87 5.97 9.57 -15.54
N PHE A 88 5.93 10.05 -14.30
CA PHE A 88 4.90 9.69 -13.30
C PHE A 88 3.72 10.67 -13.37
N GLN A 89 3.12 10.82 -14.56
CA GLN A 89 2.07 11.82 -14.82
C GLN A 89 0.66 11.24 -14.80
N TYR A 90 0.50 9.93 -14.71
CA TYR A 90 -0.81 9.31 -14.63
C TYR A 90 -1.32 9.33 -13.17
N PRO A 91 -2.64 9.45 -12.93
CA PRO A 91 -3.17 9.55 -11.55
C PRO A 91 -2.78 8.41 -10.60
N ALA A 92 -2.51 7.22 -11.14
CA ALA A 92 -2.07 6.07 -10.35
C ALA A 92 -0.56 6.05 -10.04
N ASP A 93 0.24 6.89 -10.70
CA ASP A 93 1.69 6.79 -10.69
C ASP A 93 2.31 7.37 -9.44
N SER A 94 1.77 8.49 -8.95
CA SER A 94 2.15 9.06 -7.66
C SER A 94 1.97 8.02 -6.56
N ALA A 95 0.79 7.37 -6.52
CA ALA A 95 0.53 6.33 -5.55
C ALA A 95 1.45 5.11 -5.72
N PHE A 96 1.70 4.67 -6.95
CA PHE A 96 2.62 3.55 -7.17
C PHE A 96 4.04 3.89 -6.73
N ARG A 97 4.51 5.11 -7.00
CA ARG A 97 5.82 5.57 -6.56
C ARG A 97 5.93 5.62 -5.03
N SER A 98 4.94 6.19 -4.35
CA SER A 98 4.90 6.23 -2.88
C SER A 98 4.92 4.83 -2.25
N SER A 99 4.42 3.81 -2.95
CA SER A 99 4.54 2.43 -2.45
C SER A 99 5.99 1.96 -2.34
N PHE A 100 6.89 2.43 -3.20
CA PHE A 100 8.31 2.12 -3.13
C PHE A 100 9.01 2.84 -1.98
N ASP A 101 8.62 4.07 -1.67
CA ASP A 101 9.14 4.79 -0.49
C ASP A 101 8.85 3.99 0.78
N GLY A 102 7.62 3.47 0.93
CA GLY A 102 7.25 2.61 2.06
C GLY A 102 8.02 1.28 2.11
N LEU A 103 8.20 0.61 0.96
CA LEU A 103 8.91 -0.66 0.88
C LEU A 103 10.38 -0.52 1.25
N VAL A 104 11.04 0.50 0.71
CA VAL A 104 12.46 0.76 0.96
C VAL A 104 12.66 1.21 2.40
N ASP A 105 11.79 2.06 2.95
CA ASP A 105 11.82 2.42 4.38
C ASP A 105 11.67 1.21 5.29
N ALA A 106 10.73 0.31 4.98
CA ALA A 106 10.51 -0.91 5.72
C ALA A 106 11.76 -1.80 5.75
N TYR A 107 12.41 -1.99 4.59
CA TYR A 107 13.61 -2.82 4.50
C TYR A 107 14.84 -2.14 5.13
N TYR A 108 15.00 -0.83 4.91
CA TYR A 108 16.13 -0.07 5.46
C TYR A 108 16.11 -0.09 6.99
N TYR A 109 14.94 0.13 7.59
CA TYR A 109 14.75 0.12 9.04
C TYR A 109 14.22 -1.22 9.57
N ARG A 110 14.46 -2.33 8.87
CA ARG A 110 13.90 -3.66 9.19
C ARG A 110 14.18 -4.20 10.60
N THR A 111 15.17 -3.65 11.31
CA THR A 111 15.48 -4.00 12.70
C THR A 111 14.53 -3.35 13.71
N ASP A 112 13.78 -2.34 13.29
CA ASP A 112 12.74 -1.66 14.07
C ASP A 112 11.37 -2.22 13.64
N PRO A 113 10.69 -3.01 14.51
CA PRO A 113 9.41 -3.64 14.17
C PRO A 113 8.31 -2.65 13.78
N TYR A 114 8.33 -1.45 14.37
CA TYR A 114 7.38 -0.41 14.05
C TYR A 114 7.59 0.11 12.63
N LYS A 115 8.81 0.51 12.29
CA LYS A 115 9.13 1.03 10.94
C LYS A 115 8.95 -0.01 9.85
N LEU A 116 9.34 -1.25 10.13
CA LEU A 116 9.10 -2.38 9.24
C LEU A 116 7.59 -2.55 8.95
N THR A 117 6.78 -2.67 10.01
CA THR A 117 5.35 -2.96 9.85
C THR A 117 4.60 -1.79 9.21
N SER A 118 4.84 -0.56 9.67
CA SER A 118 4.21 0.64 9.12
C SER A 118 4.62 0.90 7.67
N GLY A 119 5.90 0.74 7.33
CA GLY A 119 6.39 0.87 5.96
C GLY A 119 5.79 -0.17 5.01
N CYS A 120 5.69 -1.44 5.43
CA CYS A 120 5.03 -2.49 4.66
C CYS A 120 3.53 -2.21 4.44
N ILE A 121 2.80 -1.79 5.48
CA ILE A 121 1.39 -1.42 5.33
C ILE A 121 1.23 -0.19 4.43
N TYR A 122 2.13 0.80 4.54
CA TYR A 122 2.16 1.95 3.65
C TYR A 122 2.36 1.51 2.19
N ALA A 123 3.35 0.66 1.92
CA ALA A 123 3.60 0.10 0.58
C ALA A 123 2.35 -0.60 0.01
N VAL A 124 1.72 -1.47 0.81
CA VAL A 124 0.48 -2.16 0.42
C VAL A 124 -0.64 -1.17 0.12
N LYS A 125 -0.91 -0.22 1.04
CA LYS A 125 -1.96 0.81 0.87
C LYS A 125 -1.78 1.56 -0.45
N PHE A 126 -0.56 2.02 -0.73
CA PHE A 126 -0.28 2.82 -1.90
C PHE A 126 -0.31 2.01 -3.20
N ALA A 127 0.10 0.74 -3.18
CA ALA A 127 -0.09 -0.18 -4.30
C ALA A 127 -1.58 -0.41 -4.62
N ILE A 128 -2.41 -0.58 -3.58
CA ILE A 128 -3.87 -0.67 -3.74
C ILE A 128 -4.44 0.64 -4.29
N ASN A 129 -3.96 1.78 -3.79
CA ASN A 129 -4.39 3.09 -4.26
C ASN A 129 -4.01 3.33 -5.73
N ALA A 130 -2.86 2.87 -6.19
CA ALA A 130 -2.49 2.91 -7.61
C ALA A 130 -3.48 2.11 -8.48
N ARG A 131 -3.88 0.91 -8.05
CA ARG A 131 -4.89 0.09 -8.75
C ARG A 131 -6.25 0.79 -8.80
N ARG A 132 -6.68 1.37 -7.68
CA ARG A 132 -7.91 2.16 -7.55
C ARG A 132 -7.90 3.37 -8.50
N SER A 133 -6.86 4.20 -8.44
CA SER A 133 -6.72 5.38 -9.29
C SER A 133 -6.67 5.02 -10.77
N ASN A 134 -6.07 3.88 -11.13
CA ASN A 134 -6.04 3.42 -12.50
C ASN A 134 -7.43 3.03 -13.03
N VAL A 135 -8.26 2.40 -12.20
CA VAL A 135 -9.65 2.07 -12.56
C VAL A 135 -10.52 3.31 -12.62
N TRP A 136 -10.41 4.20 -11.62
CA TRP A 136 -11.08 5.49 -11.65
C TRP A 136 -10.77 6.28 -12.92
N ALA A 137 -9.49 6.35 -13.30
CA ALA A 137 -9.09 7.08 -14.50
C ALA A 137 -9.61 6.49 -15.81
N ALA A 138 -9.90 5.19 -15.84
CA ALA A 138 -10.54 4.55 -16.98
C ALA A 138 -12.07 4.73 -16.99
N ASP A 139 -12.68 4.86 -15.82
CA ASP A 139 -14.13 4.99 -15.63
C ASP A 139 -14.61 6.45 -15.81
N ASP A 140 -13.84 7.42 -15.32
CA ASP A 140 -14.13 8.86 -15.43
C ASP A 140 -12.91 9.64 -15.97
N PRO A 141 -12.63 9.57 -17.28
CA PRO A 141 -11.49 10.27 -17.88
C PRO A 141 -11.65 11.79 -17.87
N GLU A 142 -12.88 12.32 -17.81
CA GLU A 142 -13.09 13.77 -17.69
C GLU A 142 -12.70 14.28 -16.30
N ALA A 143 -13.02 13.53 -15.23
CA ALA A 143 -12.55 13.85 -13.88
C ALA A 143 -11.03 13.87 -13.78
N VAL A 144 -10.33 13.00 -14.53
CA VAL A 144 -8.86 13.00 -14.60
C VAL A 144 -8.32 14.30 -15.21
N GLU A 145 -8.94 14.80 -16.29
CA GLU A 145 -8.51 16.05 -16.90
C GLU A 145 -8.81 17.27 -16.01
N ILE A 146 -9.93 17.25 -15.28
CA ILE A 146 -10.24 18.26 -14.25
C ILE A 146 -9.20 18.22 -13.13
N ASP A 147 -8.87 17.03 -12.62
CA ASP A 147 -7.87 16.84 -11.55
C ASP A 147 -6.49 17.37 -11.97
N LYS A 148 -6.05 17.04 -13.19
CA LYS A 148 -4.81 17.59 -13.76
C LYS A 148 -4.86 19.11 -13.87
N SER A 149 -5.98 19.65 -14.35
CA SER A 149 -6.12 21.09 -14.53
C SER A 149 -6.16 21.85 -13.20
N ALA A 150 -6.68 21.21 -12.13
CA ALA A 150 -6.70 21.77 -10.78
C ALA A 150 -5.30 21.93 -10.17
N LEU A 151 -4.31 21.12 -10.60
CA LEU A 151 -2.91 21.29 -10.19
C LEU A 151 -2.31 22.60 -10.72
N ASP A 152 -2.70 23.01 -11.93
CA ASP A 152 -2.21 24.23 -12.58
C ASP A 152 -3.07 25.45 -12.24
N ASN A 153 -4.36 25.25 -11.92
CA ASN A 153 -5.29 26.30 -11.55
C ASN A 153 -6.17 25.90 -10.35
N PRO A 154 -5.89 26.45 -9.15
CA PRO A 154 -6.65 26.16 -7.93
C PRO A 154 -8.14 26.54 -7.97
N GLU A 155 -8.59 27.35 -8.95
CA GLU A 155 -10.01 27.67 -9.14
C GLU A 155 -10.81 26.51 -9.78
N ILE A 156 -10.12 25.57 -10.41
CA ILE A 156 -10.75 24.37 -10.98
C ILE A 156 -11.06 23.39 -9.86
N TYR A 157 -12.34 23.06 -9.73
CA TYR A 157 -12.85 22.23 -8.64
C TYR A 157 -13.29 20.86 -9.17
N LEU A 158 -12.64 19.80 -8.68
CA LEU A 158 -13.13 18.45 -8.84
C LEU A 158 -14.18 18.14 -7.77
N ALA A 159 -15.41 17.89 -8.19
CA ALA A 159 -16.50 17.61 -7.27
C ALA A 159 -16.22 16.33 -6.44
N PRO A 160 -16.55 16.28 -5.13
CA PRO A 160 -16.18 15.17 -4.25
C PRO A 160 -16.76 13.82 -4.69
N GLU A 161 -17.91 13.81 -5.34
CA GLU A 161 -18.56 12.63 -5.92
C GLU A 161 -17.78 12.05 -7.11
N ARG A 162 -16.91 12.83 -7.75
CA ARG A 162 -16.04 12.39 -8.85
C ARG A 162 -14.66 11.94 -8.37
N LEU A 163 -14.35 12.07 -7.08
CA LEU A 163 -13.10 11.57 -6.53
C LEU A 163 -13.03 10.04 -6.62
N PRO A 164 -11.81 9.47 -6.67
CA PRO A 164 -11.63 8.02 -6.66
C PRO A 164 -12.27 7.30 -5.46
N SER A 165 -12.64 8.02 -4.38
CA SER A 165 -13.26 7.45 -3.15
C SER A 165 -14.76 7.29 -3.28
N SER A 166 -15.35 8.04 -4.19
CA SER A 166 -16.78 8.07 -4.45
C SER A 166 -17.14 7.24 -5.69
N ASN A 167 -16.14 6.87 -6.49
CA ASN A 167 -16.29 6.03 -7.66
C ASN A 167 -16.49 4.55 -7.28
N VAL A 168 -17.62 3.96 -7.67
CA VAL A 168 -18.03 2.59 -7.30
C VAL A 168 -17.03 1.54 -7.80
N ALA A 169 -16.55 1.66 -9.03
CA ALA A 169 -15.59 0.72 -9.60
C ALA A 169 -14.24 0.78 -8.85
N ALA A 170 -13.79 1.99 -8.51
CA ALA A 170 -12.59 2.22 -7.74
C ALA A 170 -12.68 1.64 -6.32
N VAL A 171 -13.80 1.84 -5.62
CA VAL A 171 -14.07 1.26 -4.29
C VAL A 171 -14.08 -0.26 -4.34
N ALA A 172 -14.75 -0.86 -5.33
CA ALA A 172 -14.79 -2.31 -5.52
C ALA A 172 -13.39 -2.91 -5.75
N VAL A 173 -12.50 -2.17 -6.42
CA VAL A 173 -11.09 -2.58 -6.56
C VAL A 173 -10.38 -2.59 -5.22
N VAL A 174 -10.56 -1.57 -4.38
CA VAL A 174 -9.92 -1.53 -3.04
C VAL A 174 -10.40 -2.70 -2.18
N GLN A 175 -11.71 -3.01 -2.20
CA GLN A 175 -12.25 -4.22 -1.55
C GLN A 175 -11.52 -5.47 -2.02
N ARG A 176 -11.47 -5.67 -3.34
CA ARG A 176 -10.83 -6.84 -3.92
C ARG A 176 -9.37 -6.94 -3.53
N GLU A 177 -8.60 -5.86 -3.61
CA GLU A 177 -7.17 -5.93 -3.31
C GLU A 177 -6.89 -6.24 -1.83
N TRP A 178 -7.70 -5.74 -0.88
CA TRP A 178 -7.58 -6.16 0.52
C TRP A 178 -7.98 -7.61 0.75
N GLN A 179 -8.93 -8.15 -0.02
CA GLN A 179 -9.21 -9.59 0.01
C GLN A 179 -8.03 -10.41 -0.52
N GLU A 180 -7.28 -9.90 -1.48
CA GLU A 180 -6.07 -10.55 -1.97
C GLU A 180 -4.95 -10.54 -0.93
N VAL A 181 -4.82 -9.47 -0.14
CA VAL A 181 -3.96 -9.44 1.05
C VAL A 181 -4.38 -10.53 2.03
N ALA A 182 -5.68 -10.64 2.37
CA ALA A 182 -6.18 -11.69 3.27
C ALA A 182 -5.86 -13.09 2.74
N LYS A 183 -6.15 -13.36 1.46
CA LYS A 183 -5.88 -14.67 0.82
C LYS A 183 -4.40 -15.02 0.87
N TRP A 184 -3.51 -14.06 0.59
CA TRP A 184 -2.07 -14.26 0.67
C TRP A 184 -1.65 -14.67 2.08
N LEU A 185 -2.12 -13.93 3.10
CA LEU A 185 -1.81 -14.22 4.51
C LEU A 185 -2.38 -15.55 5.00
N ILE A 186 -3.52 -15.99 4.45
CA ILE A 186 -4.09 -17.32 4.70
C ILE A 186 -3.17 -18.40 4.12
N ASN A 187 -2.71 -18.21 2.88
CA ASN A 187 -1.83 -19.18 2.22
C ASN A 187 -0.48 -19.32 2.93
N GLU A 188 0.07 -18.21 3.44
CA GLU A 188 1.28 -18.20 4.27
C GLU A 188 1.05 -18.69 5.71
N GLN A 189 -0.20 -19.02 6.06
CA GLN A 189 -0.59 -19.54 7.37
C GLN A 189 0.01 -18.72 8.53
N VAL A 190 -0.12 -17.39 8.47
CA VAL A 190 0.56 -16.46 9.40
C VAL A 190 0.26 -16.69 10.89
N TRP A 191 -0.80 -17.44 11.20
CA TRP A 191 -1.14 -17.86 12.56
C TRP A 191 -0.20 -18.92 13.14
N THR A 192 0.63 -19.58 12.32
CA THR A 192 1.61 -20.58 12.78
C THR A 192 2.87 -19.95 13.37
N TYR A 193 3.13 -18.67 13.08
CA TYR A 193 4.26 -17.93 13.63
C TYR A 193 4.04 -17.57 15.11
N PRO A 194 5.10 -17.56 15.94
CA PRO A 194 5.02 -17.11 17.32
C PRO A 194 4.41 -15.72 17.44
N ASP A 195 3.54 -15.54 18.43
CA ASP A 195 2.84 -14.28 18.70
C ASP A 195 3.34 -13.74 20.04
N THR A 196 4.61 -13.35 20.06
CA THR A 196 5.34 -12.91 21.27
C THR A 196 5.43 -11.38 21.37
N VAL A 197 4.52 -10.68 20.70
CA VAL A 197 4.53 -9.21 20.64
C VAL A 197 4.02 -8.61 21.94
N ASP A 198 4.61 -7.50 22.35
CA ASP A 198 4.02 -6.61 23.35
C ASP A 198 2.82 -5.88 22.71
N LEU A 199 1.61 -6.20 23.18
CA LEU A 199 0.37 -5.65 22.64
C LEU A 199 0.24 -4.15 22.96
N GLU A 200 0.70 -3.70 24.12
CA GLU A 200 0.62 -2.28 24.48
C GLU A 200 1.58 -1.46 23.63
N GLU A 201 2.79 -1.97 23.40
CA GLU A 201 3.75 -1.33 22.50
C GLU A 201 3.21 -1.26 21.07
N MET A 202 2.66 -2.37 20.57
CA MET A 202 2.04 -2.42 19.24
C MET A 202 0.93 -1.38 19.07
N GLU A 203 0.01 -1.25 20.05
CA GLU A 203 -1.08 -0.27 19.97
C GLU A 203 -0.57 1.17 20.09
N ARG A 204 0.41 1.48 20.95
CA ARG A 204 1.04 2.81 21.02
C ARG A 204 1.68 3.19 19.69
N ASN A 205 2.39 2.25 19.07
CA ASN A 205 3.04 2.44 17.78
C ASN A 205 2.01 2.65 16.65
N LEU A 206 0.90 1.91 16.69
CA LEU A 206 -0.21 2.10 15.78
C LEU A 206 -0.84 3.49 15.92
N GLU A 207 -1.10 3.94 17.16
CA GLU A 207 -1.65 5.27 17.46
C GLU A 207 -0.72 6.40 16.99
N TYR A 208 0.59 6.25 17.21
CA TYR A 208 1.60 7.18 16.71
C TYR A 208 1.58 7.26 15.17
N TRP A 209 1.46 6.11 14.50
CA TRP A 209 1.34 6.09 13.03
C TRP A 209 0.05 6.71 12.52
N SER A 210 -1.10 6.39 13.14
CA SER A 210 -2.39 6.93 12.72
C SER A 210 -2.51 8.43 12.98
N SER A 211 -1.90 8.95 14.05
CA SER A 211 -1.87 10.40 14.33
C SER A 211 -0.95 11.16 13.37
N GLY A 212 0.17 10.55 12.96
CA GLY A 212 1.07 11.11 11.93
C GLY A 212 0.51 11.05 10.51
N ALA A 213 -0.42 10.12 10.22
CA ALA A 213 -1.07 10.01 8.92
C ALA A 213 -1.99 11.20 8.56
N TYR A 214 -2.32 12.05 9.52
CA TYR A 214 -3.07 13.31 9.29
C TYR A 214 -2.16 14.51 8.98
N LEU A 215 -0.83 14.33 8.96
CA LEU A 215 0.16 15.38 8.70
C LEU A 215 0.92 15.21 7.37
N LEU A 216 0.59 14.19 6.58
CA LEU A 216 1.11 13.90 5.24
C LEU A 216 -0.03 13.88 4.22
#